data_AF-A0A2W6WSY5-F1
#
_entry.id   AF-A0A2W6WSY5-F1
#
_cell.length_a   1.000
_cell.length_b   1.000
_cell.length_c   1.000
_cell.angle_alpha   90.00
_cell.angle_beta   90.00
_cell.angle_gamma   90.00
#
_symmetry.space_group_name_H-M   'P 1'
#
loop_
_entity.id
_entity.type
_entity.pdbx_description
1 polymer ?
#
loop_
_entity_poly.entity_id
_entity_poly.type
_entity_poly.pdbx_seq_one_letter_code
_entity_poly.pdbx_strand_id
1 'polypeptide(L)'
;MDTIEQLRNHLKSSGYSQFLTRDEPTCVAVYDLCLEKSGSKWRVFETERGQEIASYIETSNESEATCAFLDIAAARIYLLQTSESIESIQEVEFSLRSADIPFQRNDVPFRNELRLFVAGSDLLKAHQIVPTSGT
;
A
#
# COMPACT_ATOMS: atom_id res chain seq x y z
N MET A 1 -14.91 14.74 -10.58
CA MET A 1 -14.05 14.09 -11.59
C MET A 1 -12.66 14.17 -11.03
N ASP A 2 -12.18 13.06 -10.49
CA ASP A 2 -10.81 12.92 -10.01
C ASP A 2 -9.94 12.47 -11.18
N THR A 3 -8.94 13.26 -11.56
CA THR A 3 -7.95 12.89 -12.59
C THR A 3 -6.84 12.04 -11.97
N ILE A 4 -6.07 11.30 -12.78
CA ILE A 4 -4.83 10.63 -12.33
C ILE A 4 -3.90 11.56 -11.55
N GLU A 5 -3.82 12.84 -11.93
CA GLU A 5 -3.02 13.84 -11.21
C GLU A 5 -3.55 14.06 -9.78
N GLN A 6 -4.87 14.16 -9.64
CA GLN A 6 -5.52 14.30 -8.34
C GLN A 6 -5.40 13.03 -7.51
N LEU A 7 -5.54 11.86 -8.11
CA LEU A 7 -5.31 10.58 -7.44
C LEU A 7 -3.86 10.46 -6.98
N ARG A 8 -2.88 10.79 -7.83
CA ARG A 8 -1.45 10.82 -7.47
C ARG A 8 -1.21 11.75 -6.29
N ASN A 9 -1.77 12.96 -6.33
CA ASN A 9 -1.66 13.91 -5.22
C ASN A 9 -2.34 13.40 -3.95
N HIS A 10 -3.49 12.74 -4.06
CA HIS A 10 -4.20 12.11 -2.96
C HIS A 10 -3.39 10.96 -2.34
N LEU A 11 -2.81 10.10 -3.16
CA LEU A 11 -1.94 9.00 -2.72
C LEU A 11 -0.68 9.57 -2.06
N LYS A 12 -0.09 10.63 -2.61
CA LYS A 12 1.05 11.33 -2.03
C LYS A 12 0.73 11.96 -0.67
N SER A 13 -0.40 12.64 -0.55
CA SER A 13 -0.83 13.26 0.72
C SER A 13 -1.29 12.23 1.75
N SER A 14 -1.80 11.10 1.28
CA SER A 14 -2.23 9.97 2.11
C SER A 14 -1.10 8.98 2.39
N GLY A 15 0.16 9.38 2.17
CA GLY A 15 1.38 8.62 2.45
C GLY A 15 1.56 7.30 1.72
N TYR A 16 0.74 7.03 0.70
CA TYR A 16 0.99 5.96 -0.24
C TYR A 16 2.19 6.24 -1.15
N SER A 17 2.71 7.49 -1.18
CA SER A 17 3.90 7.89 -1.95
C SER A 17 5.13 7.02 -1.72
N GLN A 18 5.34 6.55 -0.49
CA GLN A 18 6.44 5.65 -0.15
C GLN A 18 6.30 4.27 -0.80
N PHE A 19 5.09 3.92 -1.25
CA PHE A 19 4.76 2.68 -1.92
C PHE A 19 4.51 2.86 -3.42
N LEU A 20 4.62 4.09 -3.95
CA LEU A 20 4.50 4.35 -5.37
C LEU A 20 5.77 3.90 -6.09
N THR A 21 5.77 2.67 -6.58
CA THR A 21 6.91 2.09 -7.31
C THR A 21 6.99 2.59 -8.76
N ARG A 22 5.91 3.16 -9.30
CA ARG A 22 5.87 3.82 -10.61
C ARG A 22 5.05 5.11 -10.55
N ASP A 23 5.73 6.25 -10.75
CA ASP A 23 5.12 7.58 -10.85
C ASP A 23 5.20 8.09 -12.28
N GLU A 24 4.49 7.42 -13.19
CA GLU A 24 4.42 7.82 -14.60
C GLU A 24 3.16 8.63 -14.88
N PRO A 25 3.12 9.50 -15.91
CA PRO A 25 1.97 10.36 -16.19
C PRO A 25 0.65 9.59 -16.37
N THR A 26 0.72 8.35 -16.84
CA THR A 26 -0.41 7.49 -17.17
C THR A 26 -0.57 6.29 -16.23
N CYS A 27 0.25 6.17 -15.20
CA CYS A 27 0.26 5.02 -14.30
C CYS A 27 0.56 5.42 -12.86
N VAL A 28 -0.18 4.84 -11.92
CA VAL A 28 0.11 4.91 -10.49
C VAL A 28 0.11 3.48 -9.93
N ALA A 29 1.04 3.17 -9.03
CA ALA A 29 1.15 1.85 -8.44
C ALA A 29 1.29 1.92 -6.91
N VAL A 30 0.80 0.96 -6.13
CA VAL A 30 1.05 0.83 -4.68
C VAL A 30 1.58 -0.58 -4.43
N TYR A 31 2.87 -0.67 -4.09
CA TYR A 31 3.69 -1.89 -4.05
C TYR A 31 3.69 -2.64 -5.39
N ASP A 32 2.59 -3.33 -5.65
CA ASP A 32 2.36 -4.28 -6.74
C ASP A 32 1.01 -4.05 -7.43
N LEU A 33 0.07 -3.30 -6.83
CA LEU A 33 -1.21 -2.93 -7.44
C LEU A 33 -1.04 -1.70 -8.34
N CYS A 34 -1.40 -1.80 -9.61
CA CYS A 34 -1.24 -0.75 -10.62
C CYS A 34 -2.61 -0.27 -11.13
N LEU A 35 -2.73 1.04 -11.38
CA LEU A 35 -3.76 1.65 -12.22
C LEU A 35 -3.07 2.30 -13.42
N GLU A 36 -3.33 1.80 -14.61
CA GLU A 36 -2.67 2.23 -15.85
C GLU A 36 -3.69 2.63 -16.93
N LYS A 37 -3.39 3.69 -17.67
CA LYS A 37 -4.07 4.01 -18.93
C LYS A 37 -3.36 3.35 -20.11
N SER A 38 -4.04 2.43 -20.78
CA SER A 38 -3.58 1.79 -22.01
C SER A 38 -4.55 2.10 -23.16
N GLY A 39 -4.11 2.96 -24.08
CA GLY A 39 -4.95 3.44 -25.18
C GLY A 39 -6.22 4.16 -24.70
N SER A 40 -7.39 3.63 -25.05
CA SER A 40 -8.69 4.18 -24.67
C SER A 40 -9.26 3.60 -23.37
N LYS A 41 -8.50 2.73 -22.68
CA LYS A 41 -8.96 2.00 -21.50
C LYS A 41 -8.04 2.24 -20.30
N TRP A 42 -8.63 2.14 -19.13
CA TRP A 42 -8.00 2.09 -17.82
C TRP A 42 -8.01 0.65 -17.32
N ARG A 43 -6.92 0.23 -16.71
CA ARG A 43 -6.76 -1.12 -16.18
C ARG A 43 -6.29 -1.04 -14.74
N VAL A 44 -6.90 -1.83 -13.84
CA VAL A 44 -6.35 -2.08 -12.50
C VAL A 44 -5.89 -3.53 -12.46
N PHE A 45 -4.63 -3.74 -12.12
CA PHE A 45 -3.97 -5.05 -12.14
C PHE A 45 -2.90 -5.14 -11.06
N GLU A 46 -2.45 -6.34 -10.74
CA GLU A 46 -1.37 -6.59 -9.78
C GLU A 46 -0.18 -7.19 -10.50
N THR A 47 1.02 -6.76 -10.13
CA THR A 47 2.27 -7.30 -10.63
C THR A 47 3.07 -7.94 -9.51
N GLU A 48 3.71 -9.07 -9.75
CA GLU A 48 4.75 -9.59 -8.86
C GLU A 48 6.06 -9.66 -9.65
N ARG A 49 7.13 -9.05 -9.12
CA ARG A 49 8.46 -9.01 -9.77
C ARG A 49 8.42 -8.50 -11.23
N GLY A 50 7.54 -7.54 -11.49
CA GLY A 50 7.37 -6.92 -12.80
C GLY A 50 6.52 -7.71 -13.80
N GLN A 51 5.87 -8.80 -13.37
CA GLN A 51 4.93 -9.56 -14.20
C GLN A 51 3.50 -9.39 -13.69
N GLU A 52 2.54 -9.13 -14.58
CA GLU A 52 1.12 -9.10 -14.21
C GLU A 52 0.67 -10.48 -13.74
N ILE A 53 0.18 -10.56 -12.50
CA ILE A 53 -0.32 -11.79 -11.86
C ILE A 53 -1.84 -11.81 -11.70
N ALA A 54 -2.49 -10.64 -11.73
CA ALA A 54 -3.94 -10.53 -11.64
C ALA A 54 -4.43 -9.26 -12.35
N SER A 55 -5.63 -9.31 -12.92
CA SER A 55 -6.33 -8.14 -13.48
C SER A 55 -7.72 -8.06 -12.85
N TYR A 56 -8.08 -6.87 -12.38
CA TYR A 56 -9.29 -6.64 -11.60
C TYR A 56 -10.38 -5.92 -12.40
N ILE A 57 -9.98 -4.94 -13.19
CA ILE A 57 -10.91 -4.18 -14.04
C ILE A 57 -10.21 -3.67 -15.29
N GLU A 58 -10.97 -3.61 -16.38
CA GLU A 58 -10.61 -2.89 -17.59
C GLU A 58 -11.84 -2.11 -18.07
N THR A 59 -11.77 -0.77 -18.07
CA THR A 59 -12.91 0.11 -18.35
C THR A 59 -12.46 1.36 -19.11
N SER A 60 -13.34 1.98 -19.89
CA SER A 60 -13.07 3.29 -20.49
C SER A 60 -13.31 4.46 -19.51
N ASN A 61 -13.85 4.18 -18.32
CA ASN A 61 -14.18 5.18 -17.32
C ASN A 61 -13.09 5.31 -16.23
N GLU A 62 -12.43 6.46 -16.19
CA GLU A 62 -11.36 6.76 -15.23
C GLU A 62 -11.82 6.70 -13.77
N SER A 63 -13.02 7.23 -13.48
CA SER A 63 -13.54 7.27 -12.11
C SER A 63 -13.86 5.87 -11.60
N GLU A 64 -14.39 5.01 -12.45
CA GLU A 64 -14.66 3.61 -12.10
C GLU A 64 -13.37 2.84 -11.78
N ALA A 65 -12.34 2.99 -12.63
CA ALA A 65 -11.04 2.38 -12.41
C ALA A 65 -10.36 2.91 -11.13
N THR A 66 -10.50 4.22 -10.85
CA THR A 66 -9.96 4.85 -9.65
C THR A 66 -10.64 4.34 -8.37
N CYS A 67 -11.97 4.24 -8.36
CA CYS A 67 -12.70 3.67 -7.23
C CYS A 67 -12.27 2.22 -6.99
N ALA A 68 -12.23 1.40 -8.05
CA ALA A 68 -11.78 0.01 -7.94
C ALA A 68 -10.35 -0.10 -7.39
N PHE A 69 -9.43 0.75 -7.85
CA PHE A 69 -8.06 0.81 -7.32
C PHE A 69 -8.03 1.09 -5.82
N LEU A 70 -8.75 2.12 -5.37
CA LEU A 70 -8.78 2.52 -3.97
C LEU A 70 -9.46 1.46 -3.07
N ASP A 71 -10.55 0.86 -3.54
CA ASP A 71 -11.27 -0.19 -2.80
C ASP A 71 -10.38 -1.44 -2.61
N ILE A 72 -9.68 -1.84 -3.67
CA ILE A 72 -8.73 -2.97 -3.61
C ILE A 72 -7.56 -2.61 -2.69
N ALA A 73 -6.97 -1.42 -2.84
CA ALA A 73 -5.86 -0.99 -2.01
C ALA A 73 -6.26 -0.96 -0.53
N ALA A 74 -7.41 -0.38 -0.20
CA ALA A 74 -7.88 -0.27 1.19
C ALA A 74 -8.12 -1.63 1.86
N ALA A 75 -8.62 -2.63 1.10
CA ALA A 75 -8.93 -3.96 1.61
C ALA A 75 -7.72 -4.88 1.79
N ARG A 76 -6.54 -4.50 1.27
CA ARG A 76 -5.32 -5.32 1.34
C ARG A 76 -4.61 -5.14 2.67
N ILE A 77 -3.79 -6.13 3.00
CA ILE A 77 -2.92 -6.12 4.17
C ILE A 77 -1.49 -5.86 3.68
N TYR A 78 -0.84 -4.85 4.24
CA TYR A 78 0.49 -4.40 3.85
C TYR A 78 1.48 -4.63 4.96
N LEU A 79 2.72 -4.96 4.58
CA LEU A 79 3.84 -5.05 5.50
C LEU A 79 4.21 -3.64 5.97
N LEU A 80 4.03 -3.38 7.26
CA LEU A 80 4.37 -2.12 7.91
C LEU A 80 5.84 -2.07 8.35
N GLN A 81 6.30 -3.12 9.04
CA GLN A 81 7.64 -3.17 9.63
C GLN A 81 8.16 -4.61 9.64
N THR A 82 9.46 -4.77 9.37
CA THR A 82 10.22 -5.99 9.66
C THR A 82 11.31 -5.64 10.67
N SER A 83 11.56 -6.49 11.68
CA SER A 83 12.68 -6.32 12.62
C SER A 83 13.13 -7.68 13.15
N GLU A 84 14.40 -7.82 13.49
CA GLU A 84 14.93 -9.00 14.18
C GLU A 84 14.87 -8.83 15.72
N SER A 85 14.60 -7.61 16.20
CA SER A 85 14.50 -7.28 17.61
C SER A 85 13.05 -7.34 18.09
N ILE A 86 12.80 -8.17 19.11
CA ILE A 86 11.48 -8.25 19.74
C ILE A 86 11.08 -6.95 20.42
N GLU A 87 12.04 -6.25 21.01
CA GLU A 87 11.83 -4.96 21.68
C GLU A 87 11.38 -3.92 20.66
N SER A 88 12.06 -3.84 19.51
CA SER A 88 11.70 -2.95 18.41
C SER A 88 10.30 -3.23 17.87
N ILE A 89 9.92 -4.49 17.64
CA ILE A 89 8.55 -4.81 17.22
C ILE A 89 7.53 -4.47 18.31
N GLN A 90 7.83 -4.73 19.58
CA GLN A 90 6.91 -4.45 20.69
C GLN A 90 6.67 -2.95 20.86
N GLU A 91 7.67 -2.10 20.64
CA GLU A 91 7.50 -0.64 20.61
C GLU A 91 6.52 -0.22 19.50
N VAL A 92 6.67 -0.80 18.31
CA VAL A 92 5.75 -0.55 17.19
C VAL A 92 4.34 -1.06 17.49
N GLU A 93 4.19 -2.28 18.01
CA GLU A 93 2.89 -2.81 18.45
C GLU A 93 2.23 -1.89 19.49
N PHE A 94 3.00 -1.38 20.44
CA PHE A 94 2.51 -0.48 21.48
C PHE A 94 1.99 0.83 20.89
N SER A 95 2.72 1.44 19.96
CA SER A 95 2.27 2.63 19.24
C SER A 95 0.97 2.38 18.47
N LEU A 96 0.88 1.27 17.74
CA LEU A 96 -0.33 0.90 16.99
C LEU A 96 -1.53 0.68 17.90
N ARG A 97 -1.39 -0.04 19.02
CA ARG A 97 -2.47 -0.21 20.01
C ARG A 97 -2.90 1.12 20.61
N SER A 98 -1.94 2.00 20.92
CA SER A 98 -2.24 3.31 21.51
C SER A 98 -3.01 4.24 20.57
N ALA A 99 -2.85 4.05 19.26
CA ALA A 99 -3.57 4.79 18.23
C ALA A 99 -4.85 4.09 17.73
N ASP A 100 -5.26 2.98 18.36
CA ASP A 100 -6.40 2.14 17.97
C ASP A 100 -6.30 1.65 16.51
N ILE A 101 -5.09 1.26 16.09
CA ILE A 101 -4.83 0.74 14.75
C ILE A 101 -4.76 -0.80 14.80
N PRO A 102 -5.66 -1.51 14.11
CA PRO A 102 -5.58 -2.96 13.99
C PRO A 102 -4.33 -3.39 13.22
N PHE A 103 -3.66 -4.42 13.71
CA PHE A 103 -2.50 -5.01 13.04
C PHE A 103 -2.46 -6.53 13.18
N GLN A 104 -1.69 -7.17 12.31
CA GLN A 104 -1.39 -8.59 12.35
C GLN A 104 0.11 -8.81 12.46
N ARG A 105 0.51 -9.79 13.26
CA ARG A 105 1.91 -10.20 13.41
C ARG A 105 2.13 -11.54 12.73
N ASN A 106 3.21 -11.63 11.94
CA ASN A 106 3.64 -12.86 11.31
C ASN A 106 5.15 -13.03 11.47
N ASP A 107 5.54 -13.84 12.44
CA ASP A 107 6.93 -14.12 12.74
C ASP A 107 7.44 -15.22 11.81
N VAL A 108 8.69 -15.08 11.35
CA VAL A 108 9.38 -16.02 10.46
C VAL A 108 10.58 -16.59 11.22
N PRO A 109 10.38 -17.63 12.05
CA PRO A 109 11.39 -18.07 13.03
C PRO A 109 12.73 -18.46 12.41
N PHE A 110 12.69 -19.09 11.22
CA PHE A 110 13.91 -19.56 10.54
C PHE A 110 14.75 -18.43 9.94
N ARG A 111 14.21 -17.22 9.80
CA ARG A 111 14.94 -16.00 9.40
C ARG A 111 15.22 -15.07 10.56
N ASN A 112 14.75 -15.41 11.76
CA ASN A 112 14.75 -14.49 12.91
C ASN A 112 14.06 -13.14 12.59
N GLU A 113 13.09 -13.13 11.69
CA GLU A 113 12.38 -11.91 11.28
C GLU A 113 11.00 -11.85 11.92
N LEU A 114 10.68 -10.73 12.54
CA LEU A 114 9.36 -10.39 13.08
C LEU A 114 8.73 -9.36 12.16
N ARG A 115 7.49 -9.61 11.73
CA ARG A 115 6.82 -8.75 10.73
C ARG A 115 5.47 -8.31 11.24
N LEU A 116 5.20 -7.01 11.10
CA LEU A 116 3.91 -6.40 11.40
C LEU A 116 3.22 -5.96 10.13
N PHE A 117 1.94 -6.21 10.05
CA PHE A 117 1.09 -5.89 8.93
C PHE A 117 -0.14 -5.10 9.37
N VAL A 118 -0.63 -4.21 8.51
CA VAL A 118 -1.83 -3.41 8.75
C VAL A 118 -2.71 -3.40 7.51
N ALA A 119 -4.00 -3.10 7.68
CA ALA A 119 -4.89 -2.89 6.55
C ALA A 119 -4.49 -1.63 5.77
N GLY A 120 -4.76 -1.59 4.46
CA GLY A 120 -4.50 -0.44 3.61
C GLY A 120 -5.17 0.84 4.14
N SER A 121 -6.40 0.70 4.63
CA SER A 121 -7.14 1.79 5.29
C SER A 121 -6.39 2.47 6.44
N ASP A 122 -5.52 1.74 7.14
CA ASP A 122 -4.80 2.22 8.33
C ASP A 122 -3.31 2.45 8.09
N LEU A 123 -2.81 2.08 6.91
CA LEU A 123 -1.38 2.11 6.56
C LEU A 123 -0.75 3.48 6.79
N LEU A 124 -1.44 4.56 6.39
CA LEU A 124 -0.96 5.93 6.60
C LEU A 124 -0.80 6.28 8.08
N LYS A 125 -1.86 6.05 8.85
CA LYS A 125 -1.88 6.37 10.28
C LYS A 125 -0.81 5.57 11.01
N ALA A 126 -0.62 4.32 10.61
CA ALA A 126 0.43 3.46 11.14
C ALA A 126 1.82 4.07 10.86
N HIS A 127 2.16 4.45 9.63
CA HIS A 127 3.47 5.03 9.33
C HIS A 127 3.76 6.35 10.04
N GLN A 128 2.74 7.16 10.36
CA GLN A 128 2.94 8.41 11.09
C GLN A 128 3.33 8.22 12.56
N ILE A 129 2.95 7.09 13.15
CA ILE A 129 3.19 6.79 14.57
C ILE A 129 4.29 5.76 14.78
N VAL A 130 4.62 4.96 13.76
CA VAL A 130 5.77 4.07 13.78
C VAL A 130 7.03 4.92 13.62
N PRO A 131 7.95 4.93 14.62
CA PRO A 131 9.22 5.60 14.45
C PRO A 131 9.97 4.93 13.30
N THR A 132 10.25 5.69 12.22
CA THR A 132 11.13 5.22 11.16
C THR A 132 12.49 4.96 11.79
N SER A 133 12.82 3.68 11.96
CA SER A 133 14.18 3.29 12.29
C SER A 133 15.02 3.69 11.08
N GLY A 134 15.75 4.80 11.20
CA GLY A 134 16.63 5.28 10.14
C GLY A 134 17.58 4.16 9.73
N THR A 135 17.57 3.84 8.45
CA THR A 135 18.65 3.09 7.79
C THR A 135 19.93 3.91 7.80
#